data_AF-A0A838RPG5-F1
#
_entry.id   AF-A0A838RPG5-F1
#
_cell.length_a   1.000
_cell.length_b   1.000
_cell.length_c   1.000
_cell.angle_alpha   90.00
_cell.angle_beta   90.00
_cell.angle_gamma   90.00
#
_symmetry.space_group_name_H-M   'P 1'
#
loop_
_entity.id
_entity.type
_entity.pdbx_description
1 polymer ?
#
loop_
_entity_poly.entity_id
_entity_poly.type
_entity_poly.pdbx_seq_one_letter_code
_entity_poly.pdbx_strand_id
1 'polypeptide(L)'
;VLGDAEGQWEQVIEDARRGALQRLYRQPGQPSLQGLRFDRRIFAGKPYRPVAPVQYGRGCRFACDFCSIHAFYGFSLRQRPVAEVVAEIEALGRRFILLVDDNLFVDLPRAEELFRALIPLNIRWGCQVSIDVARDEALLALMARSGCVAALIGFESLDEENLRQMKKGWNLKHGDYATAIRRFQAEGIMIYGSFIFGYDHDGPDVFDRIVEFALDSRLFLVNFSALTPTPGSRLYDRLRAEGRLRYERWWLDPTYRYGEATYHPARMSAEELTEGCLRARQAFYGYGSIARRALEPRTNCRSLAHLAVFLGANMISRRELQSKLGRALGSAEPLALPFLPR
;
A
#
# COMPACT_ATOMS: atom_id res chain seq x y z
N VAL A 1 -3.37 -24.38 2.49
CA VAL A 1 -1.90 -24.21 2.51
C VAL A 1 -1.56 -23.08 3.47
N LEU A 2 -0.52 -23.22 4.27
CA LEU A 2 0.01 -22.18 5.15
C LEU A 2 1.41 -21.78 4.68
N GLY A 3 1.61 -20.48 4.47
CA GLY A 3 2.75 -19.94 3.73
C GLY A 3 2.42 -19.72 2.26
N ASP A 4 3.46 -19.49 1.46
CA ASP A 4 3.37 -19.42 0.00
C ASP A 4 2.88 -20.74 -0.59
N ALA A 5 2.01 -20.67 -1.60
CA ALA A 5 1.45 -21.87 -2.24
C ALA A 5 2.35 -22.43 -3.34
N GLU A 6 3.29 -21.64 -3.85
CA GLU A 6 4.25 -22.04 -4.88
C GLU A 6 5.06 -23.27 -4.44
N GLY A 7 5.03 -24.35 -5.21
CA GLY A 7 5.70 -25.62 -4.89
C GLY A 7 4.91 -26.57 -3.97
N GLN A 8 3.88 -26.08 -3.26
CA GLN A 8 2.94 -26.94 -2.50
C GLN A 8 1.67 -27.23 -3.29
N TRP A 9 1.29 -26.33 -4.19
CA TRP A 9 0.03 -26.44 -4.91
C TRP A 9 -0.03 -27.70 -5.78
N GLU A 10 1.10 -28.13 -6.36
CA GLU A 10 1.19 -29.39 -7.09
C GLU A 10 0.84 -30.59 -6.20
N GLN A 11 1.37 -30.62 -4.97
CA GLN A 11 1.08 -31.68 -4.01
C GLN A 11 -0.40 -31.66 -3.58
N VAL A 12 -0.97 -30.47 -3.35
CA VAL A 12 -2.39 -30.32 -3.01
C VAL A 12 -3.28 -30.90 -4.12
N ILE A 13 -2.96 -30.60 -5.38
CA ILE A 13 -3.71 -31.13 -6.54
C ILE A 13 -3.57 -32.66 -6.61
N GLU A 14 -2.37 -33.18 -6.39
CA GLU A 14 -2.13 -34.62 -6.47
C GLU A 14 -2.84 -35.40 -5.37
N ASP A 15 -2.78 -34.91 -4.13
CA ASP A 15 -3.52 -35.48 -3.00
C ASP A 15 -5.03 -35.41 -3.23
N ALA A 16 -5.54 -34.33 -3.82
CA ALA A 16 -6.95 -34.21 -4.21
C ALA A 16 -7.36 -35.28 -5.23
N ARG A 17 -6.55 -35.51 -6.26
CA ARG A 17 -6.81 -36.57 -7.26
C ARG A 17 -6.87 -37.96 -6.65
N ARG A 18 -6.05 -38.22 -5.62
CA ARG A 18 -5.99 -39.51 -4.92
C ARG A 18 -7.03 -39.64 -3.80
N GLY A 19 -7.85 -38.62 -3.54
CA GLY A 19 -8.78 -38.61 -2.41
C GLY A 19 -8.08 -38.56 -1.04
N ALA A 20 -6.85 -38.05 -0.99
CA ALA A 20 -5.96 -38.05 0.16
C ALA A 20 -5.62 -36.64 0.68
N LEU A 21 -6.55 -35.68 0.51
CA LEU A 21 -6.33 -34.29 0.96
C LEU A 21 -6.00 -34.22 2.44
N GLN A 22 -4.88 -33.56 2.73
CA GLN A 22 -4.48 -33.27 4.10
C GLN A 22 -5.24 -32.06 4.63
N ARG A 23 -5.48 -32.05 5.95
CA ARG A 23 -6.10 -30.91 6.63
C ARG A 23 -5.27 -29.63 6.49
N LEU A 24 -3.94 -29.76 6.46
CA LEU A 24 -3.03 -28.63 6.40
C LEU A 24 -1.73 -28.97 5.66
N TYR A 25 -1.47 -28.23 4.60
CA TYR A 25 -0.19 -28.22 3.88
C TYR A 25 0.63 -27.04 4.39
N ARG A 26 1.81 -27.30 4.95
CA ARG A 26 2.74 -26.25 5.41
C ARG A 26 3.88 -26.14 4.42
N GLN A 27 4.10 -24.95 3.88
CA GLN A 27 5.25 -24.72 3.01
C GLN A 27 6.52 -24.59 3.85
N PRO A 28 7.53 -25.49 3.72
CA PRO A 28 8.83 -25.28 4.34
C PRO A 28 9.54 -24.09 3.70
N GLY A 29 9.98 -23.16 4.55
CA GLY A 29 10.72 -21.98 4.12
C GLY A 29 9.94 -21.13 3.13
N GLN A 30 10.66 -20.51 2.21
CA GLN A 30 10.12 -19.56 1.25
C GLN A 30 10.61 -19.93 -0.15
N PRO A 31 9.70 -20.36 -1.05
CA PRO A 31 10.08 -20.87 -2.36
C PRO A 31 10.70 -19.77 -3.25
N SER A 32 11.47 -20.18 -4.26
CA SER A 32 11.93 -19.26 -5.31
C SER A 32 10.73 -18.64 -6.03
N LEU A 33 10.88 -17.37 -6.45
CA LEU A 33 9.90 -16.72 -7.33
C LEU A 33 10.26 -16.88 -8.82
N GLN A 34 11.28 -17.66 -9.16
CA GLN A 34 11.66 -17.94 -10.54
C GLN A 34 10.68 -18.92 -11.19
N GLY A 35 10.36 -18.69 -12.47
CA GLY A 35 9.56 -19.63 -13.27
C GLY A 35 8.08 -19.69 -12.88
N LEU A 36 7.58 -18.69 -12.15
CA LEU A 36 6.17 -18.61 -11.76
C LEU A 36 5.28 -18.39 -12.99
N ARG A 37 4.11 -19.04 -12.97
CA ARG A 37 3.10 -18.93 -14.03
C ARG A 37 1.87 -18.23 -13.49
N PHE A 38 1.38 -17.24 -14.23
CA PHE A 38 0.23 -16.43 -13.83
C PHE A 38 -0.93 -16.66 -14.79
N ASP A 39 -2.07 -17.15 -14.29
CA ASP A 39 -3.29 -17.19 -15.09
C ASP A 39 -3.93 -15.80 -15.12
N ARG A 40 -3.62 -15.02 -16.17
CA ARG A 40 -4.17 -13.66 -16.33
C ARG A 40 -5.67 -13.65 -16.67
N ARG A 41 -6.27 -14.80 -17.04
CA ARG A 41 -7.72 -14.89 -17.34
C ARG A 41 -8.58 -14.63 -16.11
N ILE A 42 -8.06 -14.80 -14.90
CA ILE A 42 -8.77 -14.49 -13.65
C ILE A 42 -9.16 -13.00 -13.53
N PHE A 43 -8.54 -12.13 -14.34
CA PHE A 43 -8.84 -10.70 -14.42
C PHE A 43 -9.82 -10.35 -15.56
N ALA A 44 -10.19 -11.30 -16.41
CA ALA A 44 -11.13 -11.06 -17.50
C ALA A 44 -12.51 -10.63 -16.97
N GLY A 45 -13.10 -9.60 -17.58
CA GLY A 45 -14.40 -9.05 -17.18
C GLY A 45 -14.41 -8.24 -15.89
N LYS A 46 -13.29 -8.16 -15.16
CA LYS A 46 -13.21 -7.39 -13.90
C LYS A 46 -12.86 -5.92 -14.16
N PRO A 47 -13.37 -4.96 -13.35
CA PRO A 47 -13.18 -3.52 -13.55
C PRO A 47 -11.79 -3.03 -13.10
N TYR A 48 -10.72 -3.77 -13.39
CA TYR A 48 -9.35 -3.36 -13.07
C TYR A 48 -8.76 -2.38 -14.10
N ARG A 49 -9.49 -2.05 -15.18
CA ARG A 49 -8.99 -1.15 -16.23
C ARG A 49 -8.80 0.27 -15.67
N PRO A 50 -7.67 0.95 -15.98
CA PRO A 50 -6.60 0.57 -16.92
C PRO A 50 -5.39 -0.13 -16.27
N VAL A 51 -5.46 -0.54 -15.00
CA VAL A 51 -4.31 -1.01 -14.20
C VAL A 51 -4.08 -2.52 -14.37
N ALA A 52 -2.85 -2.91 -14.69
CA ALA A 52 -2.43 -4.31 -14.61
C ALA A 52 -1.46 -4.52 -13.44
N PRO A 53 -1.83 -5.32 -12.43
CA PRO A 53 -0.93 -5.66 -11.33
C PRO A 53 0.16 -6.62 -11.82
N VAL A 54 1.41 -6.34 -11.45
CA VAL A 54 2.58 -7.17 -11.69
C VAL A 54 3.38 -7.24 -10.39
N GLN A 55 3.77 -8.43 -9.96
CA GLN A 55 4.59 -8.62 -8.76
C GLN A 55 6.03 -8.84 -9.21
N TYR A 56 6.97 -8.02 -8.73
CA TYR A 56 8.40 -8.25 -8.93
C TYR A 56 9.01 -9.09 -7.81
N GLY A 57 8.59 -8.86 -6.56
CA GLY A 57 9.12 -9.51 -5.38
C GLY A 57 8.13 -9.56 -4.21
N ARG A 58 8.59 -10.16 -3.11
CA ARG A 58 7.86 -10.36 -1.85
C ARG A 58 8.75 -10.07 -0.65
N GLY A 59 8.18 -9.48 0.38
CA GLY A 59 8.85 -9.20 1.64
C GLY A 59 9.46 -7.81 1.71
N CYS A 60 10.02 -7.48 2.87
CA CYS A 60 10.62 -6.17 3.14
C CYS A 60 11.80 -6.31 4.12
N ARG A 61 12.83 -5.49 3.93
CA ARG A 61 14.03 -5.48 4.80
C ARG A 61 13.76 -4.83 6.16
N PHE A 62 12.65 -4.10 6.25
CA PHE A 62 12.25 -3.37 7.44
C PHE A 62 11.38 -4.24 8.34
N ALA A 63 11.38 -3.90 9.63
CA ALA A 63 10.64 -4.62 10.67
C ALA A 63 9.74 -3.67 11.46
N CYS A 64 8.88 -2.91 10.76
CA CYS A 64 7.88 -2.07 11.43
C CYS A 64 7.01 -2.94 12.34
N ASP A 65 6.73 -2.48 13.56
CA ASP A 65 6.05 -3.29 14.59
C ASP A 65 4.60 -3.69 14.21
N PHE A 66 3.91 -2.84 13.43
CA PHE A 66 2.55 -3.04 12.94
C PHE A 66 2.45 -3.90 11.67
N CYS A 67 3.56 -4.10 10.96
CA CYS A 67 3.52 -4.56 9.58
C CYS A 67 3.32 -6.07 9.46
N SER A 68 2.29 -6.48 8.72
CA SER A 68 2.00 -7.88 8.42
C SER A 68 3.06 -8.54 7.52
N ILE A 69 3.75 -7.76 6.68
CA ILE A 69 4.77 -8.28 5.76
C ILE A 69 5.94 -8.85 6.54
N HIS A 70 6.45 -8.14 7.55
CA HIS A 70 7.50 -8.66 8.42
C HIS A 70 7.00 -9.83 9.28
N ALA A 71 5.76 -9.78 9.77
CA ALA A 71 5.17 -10.90 10.51
C ALA A 71 5.09 -12.19 9.68
N PHE A 72 4.80 -12.07 8.38
CA PHE A 72 4.64 -13.22 7.49
C PHE A 72 5.96 -13.69 6.86
N TYR A 73 6.79 -12.77 6.34
CA TYR A 73 8.02 -13.10 5.63
C TYR A 73 9.30 -12.96 6.47
N GLY A 74 9.23 -12.42 7.69
CA GLY A 74 10.42 -12.08 8.47
C GLY A 74 11.28 -11.04 7.74
N PHE A 75 12.56 -11.34 7.58
CA PHE A 75 13.51 -10.53 6.80
C PHE A 75 13.74 -11.05 5.38
N SER A 76 12.95 -12.03 4.93
CA SER A 76 13.12 -12.56 3.60
C SER A 76 12.79 -11.53 2.54
N LEU A 77 13.68 -11.47 1.57
CA LEU A 77 13.53 -10.69 0.35
C LEU A 77 13.70 -11.65 -0.82
N ARG A 78 12.68 -11.76 -1.65
CA ARG A 78 12.74 -12.57 -2.86
C ARG A 78 12.22 -11.74 -4.02
N GLN A 79 12.93 -11.81 -5.13
CA GLN A 79 12.58 -11.12 -6.37
C GLN A 79 12.66 -12.11 -7.52
N ARG A 80 11.79 -11.90 -8.50
CA ARG A 80 11.80 -12.62 -9.76
C ARG A 80 13.01 -12.17 -10.60
N PRO A 81 13.47 -12.98 -11.57
CA PRO A 81 14.37 -12.50 -12.60
C PRO A 81 13.75 -11.33 -13.36
N VAL A 82 14.53 -10.27 -13.61
CA VAL A 82 14.05 -9.06 -14.33
C VAL A 82 13.52 -9.43 -15.71
N ALA A 83 14.18 -10.35 -16.41
CA ALA A 83 13.75 -10.82 -17.72
C ALA A 83 12.33 -11.43 -17.72
N GLU A 84 11.95 -12.18 -16.67
CA GLU A 84 10.60 -12.76 -16.56
C GLU A 84 9.54 -11.67 -16.34
N VAL A 85 9.89 -10.62 -15.58
CA VAL A 85 8.98 -9.49 -15.31
C VAL A 85 8.77 -8.64 -16.56
N VAL A 86 9.85 -8.37 -17.30
CA VAL A 86 9.81 -7.66 -18.59
C VAL A 86 8.95 -8.41 -19.59
N ALA A 87 9.21 -9.72 -19.79
CA ALA A 87 8.45 -10.54 -20.72
C ALA A 87 6.95 -10.60 -20.36
N GLU A 88 6.63 -10.64 -19.06
CA GLU A 88 5.24 -10.56 -18.61
C GLU A 88 4.58 -9.21 -18.91
N ILE A 89 5.27 -8.10 -18.66
CA ILE A 89 4.78 -6.76 -18.94
C ILE A 89 4.53 -6.57 -20.45
N GLU A 90 5.44 -7.03 -21.30
CA GLU A 90 5.28 -7.03 -22.75
C GLU A 90 4.06 -7.84 -23.18
N ALA A 91 3.91 -9.06 -22.66
CA ALA A 91 2.78 -9.94 -22.98
C ALA A 91 1.43 -9.36 -22.54
N LEU A 92 1.39 -8.55 -21.47
CA LEU A 92 0.18 -7.86 -21.03
C LEU A 92 -0.30 -6.79 -22.03
N GLY A 93 0.62 -6.17 -22.78
CA GLY A 93 0.31 -5.10 -23.74
C GLY A 93 -0.39 -3.89 -23.12
N ARG A 94 -0.18 -3.62 -21.83
CA ARG A 94 -0.83 -2.53 -21.08
C ARG A 94 0.07 -1.32 -20.97
N ARG A 95 -0.53 -0.14 -21.09
CA ARG A 95 0.17 1.15 -20.94
C ARG A 95 0.39 1.57 -19.49
N PHE A 96 -0.34 0.98 -18.54
CA PHE A 96 -0.22 1.29 -17.11
C PHE A 96 -0.05 0.02 -16.28
N ILE A 97 1.09 -0.10 -15.61
CA ILE A 97 1.43 -1.23 -14.74
C ILE A 97 1.42 -0.76 -13.27
N LEU A 98 0.88 -1.58 -12.38
CA LEU A 98 1.06 -1.39 -10.94
C LEU A 98 2.00 -2.49 -10.44
N LEU A 99 3.19 -2.10 -10.01
CA LEU A 99 4.10 -2.99 -9.29
C LEU A 99 3.59 -3.13 -7.86
N VAL A 100 3.10 -4.33 -7.52
CA VAL A 100 2.36 -4.59 -6.26
C VAL A 100 3.25 -5.03 -5.10
N ASP A 101 4.55 -4.83 -5.24
CA ASP A 101 5.58 -5.15 -4.25
C ASP A 101 5.38 -4.39 -2.94
N ASP A 102 5.64 -5.06 -1.81
CA ASP A 102 5.53 -4.47 -0.47
C ASP A 102 6.48 -3.29 -0.27
N ASN A 103 7.65 -3.38 -0.88
CA ASN A 103 8.61 -2.31 -1.06
C ASN A 103 9.47 -2.66 -2.27
N LEU A 104 9.30 -1.93 -3.37
CA LEU A 104 10.06 -2.17 -4.60
C LEU A 104 11.56 -1.89 -4.42
N PHE A 105 11.91 -1.13 -3.38
CA PHE A 105 13.24 -0.61 -3.10
C PHE A 105 13.93 -1.32 -1.93
N VAL A 106 13.90 -2.66 -1.95
CA VAL A 106 14.54 -3.51 -0.92
C VAL A 106 15.96 -3.92 -1.27
N ASP A 107 16.27 -4.01 -2.56
CA ASP A 107 17.57 -4.34 -3.14
C ASP A 107 17.85 -3.34 -4.26
N LEU A 108 18.75 -2.38 -3.99
CA LEU A 108 19.03 -1.25 -4.89
C LEU A 108 19.60 -1.71 -6.24
N PRO A 109 20.67 -2.52 -6.31
CA PRO A 109 21.18 -3.03 -7.59
C PRO A 109 20.10 -3.69 -8.45
N ARG A 110 19.25 -4.54 -7.85
CA ARG A 110 18.18 -5.23 -8.56
C ARG A 110 17.03 -4.31 -8.96
N ALA A 111 16.73 -3.27 -8.17
CA ALA A 111 15.75 -2.26 -8.54
C ALA A 111 16.24 -1.42 -9.74
N GLU A 112 17.51 -1.03 -9.76
CA GLU A 112 18.08 -0.32 -10.91
C GLU A 112 18.09 -1.18 -12.18
N GLU A 113 18.43 -2.46 -12.07
CA GLU A 113 18.36 -3.42 -13.17
C GLU A 113 16.95 -3.47 -13.77
N LEU A 114 15.93 -3.60 -12.91
CA LEU A 114 14.53 -3.56 -13.33
C LEU A 114 14.21 -2.23 -14.03
N PHE A 115 14.50 -1.08 -13.43
CA PHE A 115 14.15 0.21 -14.02
C PHE A 115 14.82 0.44 -15.37
N ARG A 116 16.10 0.06 -15.52
CA ARG A 116 16.79 0.12 -16.81
C ARG A 116 16.09 -0.75 -17.86
N ALA A 117 15.65 -1.95 -17.48
CA ALA A 117 14.95 -2.87 -18.36
C ALA A 117 13.52 -2.41 -18.73
N LEU A 118 12.87 -1.58 -17.90
CA LEU A 118 11.54 -1.03 -18.18
C LEU A 118 11.55 0.17 -19.14
N ILE A 119 12.66 0.92 -19.24
CA ILE A 119 12.79 2.08 -20.15
C ILE A 119 12.35 1.78 -21.59
N PRO A 120 12.87 0.74 -22.27
CA PRO A 120 12.52 0.49 -23.68
C PRO A 120 11.04 0.12 -23.88
N LEU A 121 10.34 -0.31 -22.83
CA LEU A 121 8.93 -0.71 -22.92
C LEU A 121 7.97 0.49 -23.09
N ASN A 122 8.43 1.72 -22.80
CA ASN A 122 7.63 2.94 -22.91
C ASN A 122 6.25 2.86 -22.22
N ILE A 123 6.24 2.24 -21.03
CA ILE A 123 5.05 2.10 -20.19
C ILE A 123 5.00 3.21 -19.14
N ARG A 124 3.83 3.39 -18.53
CA ARG A 124 3.70 4.12 -17.26
C ARG A 124 3.51 3.11 -16.14
N TRP A 125 4.05 3.40 -14.96
CA TRP A 125 3.86 2.53 -13.82
C TRP A 125 3.76 3.27 -12.49
N GLY A 126 3.15 2.58 -11.52
CA GLY A 126 3.15 2.99 -10.12
C GLY A 126 3.64 1.86 -9.21
N CYS A 127 4.03 2.20 -7.99
CA CYS A 127 4.59 1.26 -7.03
C CYS A 127 4.35 1.68 -5.57
N GLN A 128 4.83 0.86 -4.64
CA GLN A 128 5.01 1.22 -3.24
C GLN A 128 6.51 1.17 -2.89
N VAL A 129 6.98 2.22 -2.21
CA VAL A 129 8.38 2.34 -1.75
C VAL A 129 8.44 3.02 -0.40
N SER A 130 9.53 2.75 0.32
CA SER A 130 9.89 3.51 1.51
C SER A 130 10.44 4.89 1.13
N ILE A 131 10.20 5.89 1.99
CA ILE A 131 10.57 7.29 1.72
C ILE A 131 12.09 7.49 1.55
N ASP A 132 12.90 6.58 2.07
CA ASP A 132 14.35 6.68 2.05
C ASP A 132 14.96 6.57 0.63
N VAL A 133 14.17 6.13 -0.36
CA VAL A 133 14.51 6.20 -1.80
C VAL A 133 14.74 7.64 -2.26
N ALA A 134 14.07 8.63 -1.63
CA ALA A 134 14.18 10.03 -2.02
C ALA A 134 15.57 10.64 -1.77
N ARG A 135 16.46 9.91 -1.09
CA ARG A 135 17.85 10.33 -0.88
C ARG A 135 18.67 10.28 -2.16
N ASP A 136 18.36 9.31 -3.01
CA ASP A 136 19.09 9.04 -4.25
C ASP A 136 18.38 9.70 -5.42
N GLU A 137 18.83 10.91 -5.75
CA GLU A 137 18.27 11.68 -6.86
C GLU A 137 18.49 10.98 -8.22
N ALA A 138 19.61 10.27 -8.39
CA ALA A 138 19.88 9.51 -9.62
C ALA A 138 18.89 8.36 -9.78
N LEU A 139 18.56 7.68 -8.67
CA LEU A 139 17.55 6.64 -8.67
C LEU A 139 16.14 7.18 -8.92
N LEU A 140 15.75 8.30 -8.30
CA LEU A 140 14.46 8.94 -8.58
C LEU A 140 14.33 9.34 -10.06
N ALA A 141 15.40 9.91 -10.63
CA ALA A 141 15.45 10.23 -12.05
C ALA A 141 15.38 8.96 -12.93
N LEU A 142 16.01 7.86 -12.51
CA LEU A 142 15.90 6.55 -13.17
C LEU A 142 14.48 5.99 -13.10
N MET A 143 13.81 6.08 -11.95
CA MET A 143 12.41 5.70 -11.78
C MET A 143 11.53 6.48 -12.76
N ALA A 144 11.63 7.81 -12.79
CA ALA A 144 10.86 8.65 -13.70
C ALA A 144 11.14 8.32 -15.18
N ARG A 145 12.41 8.17 -15.56
CA ARG A 145 12.82 7.79 -16.92
C ARG A 145 12.28 6.44 -17.36
N SER A 146 12.15 5.49 -16.44
CA SER A 146 11.58 4.17 -16.73
C SER A 146 10.05 4.16 -16.77
N GLY A 147 9.39 5.30 -16.53
CA GLY A 147 7.94 5.45 -16.62
C GLY A 147 7.19 5.55 -15.30
N CYS A 148 7.88 5.71 -14.15
CA CYS A 148 7.21 5.89 -12.87
C CYS A 148 6.41 7.20 -12.87
N VAL A 149 5.10 7.13 -12.64
CA VAL A 149 4.23 8.31 -12.56
C VAL A 149 3.64 8.52 -11.16
N ALA A 150 3.62 7.48 -10.33
CA ALA A 150 3.13 7.57 -8.96
C ALA A 150 3.81 6.57 -8.02
N ALA A 151 4.09 7.00 -6.78
CA ALA A 151 4.64 6.13 -5.74
C ALA A 151 3.82 6.24 -4.45
N LEU A 152 3.44 5.10 -3.87
CA LEU A 152 2.91 5.04 -2.51
C LEU A 152 4.06 5.14 -1.53
N ILE A 153 4.00 6.14 -0.66
CA ILE A 153 5.00 6.43 0.37
C ILE A 153 4.36 6.28 1.75
N GLY A 154 4.90 5.36 2.54
CA GLY A 154 4.56 5.22 3.96
C GLY A 154 5.23 6.29 4.81
N PHE A 155 4.53 7.40 5.06
CA PHE A 155 4.93 8.41 6.05
C PHE A 155 4.60 7.93 7.47
N GLU A 156 3.44 7.28 7.62
CA GLU A 156 2.82 6.77 8.84
C GLU A 156 2.48 7.84 9.89
N SER A 157 3.46 8.62 10.34
CA SER A 157 3.26 9.68 11.33
C SER A 157 4.19 10.87 11.08
N LEU A 158 3.75 12.04 11.53
CA LEU A 158 4.57 13.26 11.63
C LEU A 158 5.22 13.40 13.02
N ASP A 159 4.87 12.55 13.97
CA ASP A 159 5.40 12.56 15.33
C ASP A 159 6.60 11.60 15.43
N GLU A 160 7.72 12.11 15.98
CA GLU A 160 8.94 11.32 16.03
C GLU A 160 8.89 10.17 17.03
N GLU A 161 8.19 10.33 18.15
CA GLU A 161 8.05 9.27 19.16
C GLU A 161 7.20 8.13 18.61
N ASN A 162 6.14 8.44 17.87
CA ASN A 162 5.38 7.43 17.14
C ASN A 162 6.25 6.70 16.10
N LEU A 163 7.09 7.40 15.33
CA LEU A 163 8.00 6.75 14.37
C LEU A 163 9.03 5.85 15.06
N ARG A 164 9.54 6.23 16.24
CA ARG A 164 10.41 5.38 17.07
C ARG A 164 9.66 4.15 17.58
N GLN A 165 8.44 4.34 18.07
CA GLN A 165 7.56 3.27 18.54
C GLN A 165 7.26 2.27 17.42
N MET A 166 6.92 2.77 16.23
CA MET A 166 6.68 2.00 15.00
C MET A 166 7.87 1.18 14.51
N LYS A 167 9.06 1.37 15.11
CA LYS A 167 10.36 0.89 14.61
C LYS A 167 10.69 1.42 13.21
N LYS A 168 10.20 2.60 12.85
CA LYS A 168 10.39 3.27 11.56
C LYS A 168 11.47 4.35 11.60
N GLY A 169 12.51 4.15 12.41
CA GLY A 169 13.53 5.18 12.70
C GLY A 169 14.32 5.67 11.49
N TRP A 170 14.30 4.97 10.34
CA TRP A 170 14.87 5.48 9.09
C TRP A 170 14.11 6.70 8.56
N ASN A 171 12.81 6.86 8.85
CA ASN A 171 12.08 8.08 8.50
C ASN A 171 12.64 9.32 9.21
N LEU A 172 13.24 9.16 10.40
CA LEU A 172 13.81 10.24 11.19
C LEU A 172 15.26 10.58 10.79
N LYS A 173 16.01 9.57 10.35
CA LYS A 173 17.45 9.71 10.11
C LYS A 173 17.81 10.40 8.79
N HIS A 174 16.84 10.61 7.90
CA HIS A 174 17.12 10.73 6.47
C HIS A 174 16.57 12.01 5.82
N GLY A 175 16.20 12.99 6.65
CA GLY A 175 15.77 14.32 6.22
C GLY A 175 14.30 14.60 6.49
N ASP A 176 13.92 15.87 6.34
CA ASP A 176 12.54 16.33 6.45
C ASP A 176 11.69 15.79 5.27
N TYR A 177 10.48 15.32 5.59
CA TYR A 177 9.48 14.88 4.62
C TYR A 177 9.24 15.89 3.51
N ALA A 178 9.26 17.19 3.79
CA ALA A 178 9.08 18.20 2.75
C ALA A 178 10.19 18.14 1.69
N THR A 179 11.43 17.81 2.07
CA THR A 179 12.54 17.63 1.13
C THR A 179 12.34 16.40 0.26
N ALA A 180 11.98 15.26 0.87
CA ALA A 180 11.69 14.04 0.12
C ALA A 180 10.54 14.26 -0.89
N ILE A 181 9.46 14.91 -0.45
CA ILE A 181 8.31 15.26 -1.29
C ILE A 181 8.73 16.11 -2.49
N ARG A 182 9.53 17.17 -2.24
CA ARG A 182 10.03 18.05 -3.31
C ARG A 182 10.85 17.31 -4.35
N ARG A 183 11.65 16.31 -3.96
CA ARG A 183 12.47 15.51 -4.88
C ARG A 183 11.63 14.62 -5.79
N PHE A 184 10.65 13.90 -5.23
CA PHE A 184 9.67 13.15 -6.05
C PHE A 184 8.93 14.07 -7.01
N GLN A 185 8.47 15.23 -6.52
CA GLN A 185 7.77 16.20 -7.34
C GLN A 185 8.65 16.77 -8.45
N ALA A 186 9.93 17.04 -8.20
CA ALA A 186 10.87 17.52 -9.21
C ALA A 186 11.01 16.55 -10.40
N GLU A 187 10.98 15.25 -10.14
CA GLU A 187 10.99 14.21 -11.18
C GLU A 187 9.61 13.97 -11.82
N GLY A 188 8.57 14.67 -11.34
CA GLY A 188 7.21 14.53 -11.83
C GLY A 188 6.48 13.28 -11.33
N ILE A 189 6.96 12.66 -10.25
CA ILE A 189 6.34 11.49 -9.64
C ILE A 189 5.28 11.96 -8.62
N MET A 190 4.03 11.56 -8.85
CA MET A 190 2.93 11.82 -7.92
C MET A 190 3.07 10.99 -6.64
N ILE A 191 2.78 11.58 -5.48
CA ILE A 191 2.88 10.89 -4.19
C ILE A 191 1.51 10.47 -3.71
N TYR A 192 1.34 9.16 -3.52
CA TYR A 192 0.25 8.59 -2.73
C TYR A 192 0.75 8.40 -1.29
N GLY A 193 0.39 9.32 -0.39
CA GLY A 193 0.81 9.22 1.01
C GLY A 193 0.02 8.18 1.79
N SER A 194 0.67 7.45 2.69
CA SER A 194 0.00 6.62 3.71
C SER A 194 0.32 7.14 5.10
N PHE A 195 -0.73 7.35 5.89
CA PHE A 195 -0.67 7.75 7.30
C PHE A 195 -1.51 6.82 8.16
N ILE A 196 -1.02 6.57 9.37
CA ILE A 196 -1.61 5.69 10.35
C ILE A 196 -1.91 6.52 11.59
N PHE A 197 -3.18 6.54 12.00
CA PHE A 197 -3.65 7.23 13.20
C PHE A 197 -3.85 6.26 14.36
N GLY A 198 -3.59 6.73 15.57
CA GLY A 198 -3.90 6.04 16.83
C GLY A 198 -2.69 5.51 17.59
N TYR A 199 -1.46 5.77 17.12
CA TYR A 199 -0.28 5.42 17.91
C TYR A 199 -0.25 6.18 19.25
N ASP A 200 0.57 5.74 20.20
CA ASP A 200 0.40 6.13 21.62
C ASP A 200 0.67 7.62 21.88
N HIS A 201 1.32 8.32 20.95
CA HIS A 201 1.54 9.76 21.01
C HIS A 201 0.53 10.58 20.19
N ASP A 202 -0.36 9.94 19.42
CA ASP A 202 -1.43 10.62 18.69
C ASP A 202 -2.55 11.08 19.64
N GLY A 203 -2.82 12.39 19.67
CA GLY A 203 -4.01 12.99 20.29
C GLY A 203 -5.09 13.33 19.25
N PRO A 204 -6.28 13.79 19.67
CA PRO A 204 -7.37 14.14 18.76
C PRO A 204 -7.02 15.20 17.69
N ASP A 205 -6.00 16.03 17.91
CA ASP A 205 -5.51 17.03 16.96
C ASP A 205 -4.75 16.43 15.76
N VAL A 206 -4.34 15.15 15.84
CA VAL A 206 -3.51 14.50 14.82
C VAL A 206 -4.17 14.50 13.44
N PHE A 207 -5.50 14.35 13.40
CA PHE A 207 -6.25 14.23 12.14
C PHE A 207 -6.09 15.49 11.31
N ASP A 208 -6.30 16.66 11.93
CA ASP A 208 -6.26 17.95 11.26
C ASP A 208 -4.82 18.28 10.84
N ARG A 209 -3.84 18.07 11.72
CA ARG A 209 -2.42 18.29 11.42
C ARG A 209 -1.94 17.49 10.21
N ILE A 210 -2.28 16.20 10.12
CA ILE A 210 -1.83 15.36 9.01
C ILE A 210 -2.59 15.73 7.72
N VAL A 211 -3.88 16.09 7.80
CA VAL A 211 -4.64 16.59 6.65
C VAL A 211 -4.03 17.88 6.12
N GLU A 212 -3.75 18.85 6.99
CA GLU A 212 -3.11 20.12 6.62
C GLU A 212 -1.77 19.88 5.96
N PHE A 213 -0.90 19.07 6.56
CA PHE A 213 0.39 18.69 5.97
C PHE A 213 0.22 18.10 4.56
N ALA A 214 -0.74 17.19 4.38
CA ALA A 214 -0.99 16.55 3.09
C ALA A 214 -1.55 17.52 2.03
N LEU A 215 -2.38 18.48 2.43
CA LEU A 215 -2.91 19.53 1.55
C LEU A 215 -1.81 20.52 1.15
N ASP A 216 -1.01 20.97 2.10
CA ASP A 216 0.10 21.90 1.90
C ASP A 216 1.18 21.28 1.02
N SER A 217 1.46 20.00 1.22
CA SER A 217 2.38 19.21 0.39
C SER A 217 1.81 18.84 -0.99
N ARG A 218 0.53 19.14 -1.23
CA ARG A 218 -0.20 18.85 -2.48
C ARG A 218 -0.10 17.39 -2.93
N LEU A 219 -0.20 16.46 -1.98
CA LEU A 219 -0.11 15.03 -2.27
C LEU A 219 -1.19 14.61 -3.29
N PHE A 220 -0.88 13.65 -4.15
CA PHE A 220 -1.80 13.21 -5.22
C PHE A 220 -3.01 12.48 -4.63
N LEU A 221 -2.75 11.51 -3.75
CA LEU A 221 -3.73 10.75 -2.98
C LEU A 221 -3.21 10.57 -1.56
N VAL A 222 -4.10 10.28 -0.60
CA VAL A 222 -3.70 9.91 0.75
C VAL A 222 -4.58 8.80 1.31
N ASN A 223 -3.92 7.79 1.88
CA ASN A 223 -4.57 6.76 2.67
C ASN A 223 -4.45 7.14 4.14
N PHE A 224 -5.56 7.56 4.73
CA PHE A 224 -5.70 7.73 6.16
C PHE A 224 -6.25 6.43 6.74
N SER A 225 -5.49 5.75 7.60
CA SER A 225 -5.90 4.48 8.20
C SER A 225 -5.84 4.54 9.71
N ALA A 226 -6.84 3.95 10.36
CA ALA A 226 -6.72 3.63 11.78
C ALA A 226 -5.68 2.53 11.95
N LEU A 227 -4.84 2.65 12.98
CA LEU A 227 -3.94 1.58 13.37
C LEU A 227 -4.75 0.31 13.63
N THR A 228 -4.40 -0.75 12.90
CA THR A 228 -5.12 -2.03 12.99
C THR A 228 -4.12 -3.10 13.40
N PRO A 229 -4.21 -3.63 14.64
CA PRO A 229 -3.29 -4.64 15.14
C PRO A 229 -3.47 -5.93 14.34
N THR A 230 -2.54 -6.19 13.42
CA THR A 230 -2.66 -7.33 12.51
C THR A 230 -2.16 -8.60 13.20
N PRO A 231 -2.87 -9.74 13.13
CA PRO A 231 -2.40 -10.99 13.74
C PRO A 231 -0.97 -11.35 13.34
N GLY A 232 -0.16 -11.75 14.33
CA GLY A 232 1.25 -12.07 14.17
C GLY A 232 2.20 -10.87 14.17
N SER A 233 1.69 -9.64 14.14
CA SER A 233 2.52 -8.44 14.29
C SER A 233 2.93 -8.21 15.75
N ARG A 234 4.08 -7.55 15.95
CA ARG A 234 4.55 -7.18 17.30
C ARG A 234 3.58 -6.23 18.00
N LEU A 235 2.94 -5.36 17.22
CA LEU A 235 1.89 -4.47 17.69
C LEU A 235 0.71 -5.26 18.29
N TYR A 236 0.24 -6.30 17.61
CA TYR A 236 -0.87 -7.12 18.09
C TYR A 236 -0.51 -7.80 19.41
N ASP A 237 0.68 -8.41 19.51
CA ASP A 237 1.13 -9.04 20.75
C ASP A 237 1.25 -8.03 21.90
N ARG A 238 1.78 -6.84 21.62
CA ARG A 238 1.90 -5.74 22.59
C ARG A 238 0.53 -5.28 23.09
N LEU A 239 -0.38 -4.91 22.19
CA LEU A 239 -1.71 -4.41 22.58
C LEU A 239 -2.57 -5.48 23.26
N ARG A 240 -2.38 -6.76 22.91
CA ARG A 240 -2.99 -7.88 23.63
C ARG A 240 -2.47 -7.96 25.07
N ALA A 241 -1.14 -7.88 25.25
CA ALA A 241 -0.52 -7.92 26.58
C ALA A 241 -0.91 -6.71 27.44
N GLU A 242 -1.09 -5.54 26.83
CA GLU A 242 -1.58 -4.32 27.48
C GLU A 242 -3.10 -4.35 27.76
N GLY A 243 -3.84 -5.36 27.31
CA GLY A 243 -5.30 -5.44 27.49
C GLY A 243 -6.09 -4.39 26.71
N ARG A 244 -5.53 -3.89 25.60
CA ARG A 244 -6.10 -2.77 24.83
C ARG A 244 -6.88 -3.19 23.60
N LEU A 245 -6.91 -4.47 23.23
CA LEU A 245 -7.69 -4.95 22.09
C LEU A 245 -9.19 -4.83 22.38
N ARG A 246 -9.96 -4.27 21.44
CA ARG A 246 -11.44 -4.27 21.49
C ARG A 246 -12.01 -5.60 21.07
N TYR A 247 -11.32 -6.26 20.14
CA TYR A 247 -11.64 -7.59 19.65
C TYR A 247 -10.37 -8.43 19.73
N GLU A 248 -10.47 -9.62 20.35
CA GLU A 248 -9.35 -10.55 20.36
C GLU A 248 -8.98 -10.95 18.94
N ARG A 249 -9.97 -11.28 18.10
CA ARG A 249 -9.77 -11.68 16.70
C ARG A 249 -10.72 -10.91 15.79
N TRP A 250 -10.51 -9.60 15.63
CA TRP A 250 -11.37 -8.73 14.81
C TRP A 250 -11.67 -9.27 13.40
N TRP A 251 -10.75 -10.03 12.80
CA TRP A 251 -10.92 -10.63 11.47
C TRP A 251 -11.89 -11.82 11.41
N LEU A 252 -12.28 -12.37 12.56
CA LEU A 252 -13.29 -13.43 12.70
C LEU A 252 -14.50 -12.97 13.52
N ASP A 253 -14.48 -11.73 14.03
CA ASP A 253 -15.51 -11.25 14.92
C ASP A 253 -16.75 -10.84 14.09
N PRO A 254 -17.92 -11.45 14.31
CA PRO A 254 -19.13 -11.15 13.55
C PRO A 254 -19.71 -9.76 13.86
N THR A 255 -19.26 -9.13 14.95
CA THR A 255 -19.71 -7.79 15.37
C THR A 255 -18.83 -6.69 14.82
N TYR A 256 -17.58 -6.98 14.45
CA TYR A 256 -16.69 -6.01 13.83
C TYR A 256 -17.26 -5.47 12.52
N ARG A 257 -17.13 -4.16 12.32
CA ARG A 257 -17.44 -3.50 11.05
C ARG A 257 -16.21 -2.82 10.47
N TYR A 258 -16.07 -2.92 9.15
CA TYR A 258 -14.95 -2.33 8.44
C TYR A 258 -14.84 -0.83 8.73
N GLY A 259 -13.64 -0.41 9.13
CA GLY A 259 -13.30 0.97 9.47
C GLY A 259 -13.43 1.31 10.95
N GLU A 260 -14.03 0.45 11.78
CA GLU A 260 -14.00 0.59 13.23
C GLU A 260 -12.58 0.38 13.76
N ALA A 261 -12.21 1.16 14.78
CA ALA A 261 -11.01 0.93 15.56
C ALA A 261 -11.09 -0.42 16.28
N THR A 262 -10.01 -1.19 16.22
CA THR A 262 -9.92 -2.58 16.71
C THR A 262 -9.26 -2.70 18.09
N TYR A 263 -8.89 -1.57 18.69
CA TYR A 263 -8.23 -1.46 20.00
C TYR A 263 -8.53 -0.07 20.62
N HIS A 264 -8.14 0.13 21.86
CA HIS A 264 -8.25 1.37 22.61
C HIS A 264 -6.93 2.19 22.51
N PRO A 265 -6.92 3.32 21.78
CA PRO A 265 -5.77 4.22 21.72
C PRO A 265 -5.45 4.85 23.09
N ALA A 266 -4.23 5.34 23.28
CA ALA A 266 -3.77 5.81 24.58
C ALA A 266 -4.32 7.20 24.97
N ARG A 267 -4.57 8.06 23.97
CA ARG A 267 -4.90 9.48 24.17
C ARG A 267 -6.19 9.92 23.47
N MET A 268 -6.97 8.97 22.97
CA MET A 268 -8.30 9.19 22.41
C MET A 268 -9.13 7.91 22.54
N SER A 269 -10.45 8.04 22.51
CA SER A 269 -11.37 6.91 22.42
C SER A 269 -11.27 6.22 21.06
N ALA A 270 -11.77 4.99 21.00
CA ALA A 270 -11.79 4.22 19.76
C ALA A 270 -12.80 4.78 18.75
N GLU A 271 -13.86 5.41 19.26
CA GLU A 271 -14.86 6.16 18.52
C GLU A 271 -14.24 7.41 17.89
N GLU A 272 -13.49 8.22 18.67
CA GLU A 272 -12.75 9.37 18.14
C GLU A 272 -11.75 8.96 17.05
N LEU A 273 -11.06 7.83 17.20
CA LEU A 273 -10.17 7.32 16.16
C LEU A 273 -10.92 6.97 14.87
N THR A 274 -12.04 6.27 15.01
CA THR A 274 -12.89 5.83 13.89
C THR A 274 -13.43 7.04 13.12
N GLU A 275 -14.03 7.98 13.84
CA GLU A 275 -14.62 9.19 13.27
C GLU A 275 -13.54 10.14 12.73
N GLY A 276 -12.43 10.30 13.44
CA GLY A 276 -11.30 11.12 13.01
C GLY A 276 -10.72 10.66 11.68
N CYS A 277 -10.57 9.34 11.49
CA CYS A 277 -10.16 8.78 10.20
C CYS A 277 -11.16 9.12 9.08
N LEU A 278 -12.47 9.05 9.35
CA LEU A 278 -13.49 9.43 8.37
C LEU A 278 -13.43 10.92 8.03
N ARG A 279 -13.36 11.79 9.05
CA ARG A 279 -13.25 13.24 8.91
C ARG A 279 -12.01 13.62 8.09
N ALA A 280 -10.87 13.00 8.38
CA ALA A 280 -9.62 13.25 7.65
C ALA A 280 -9.76 12.95 6.16
N ARG A 281 -10.37 11.81 5.81
CA ARG A 281 -10.63 11.46 4.41
C ARG A 281 -11.61 12.44 3.76
N GLN A 282 -12.70 12.80 4.43
CA GLN A 282 -13.69 13.75 3.92
C GLN A 282 -13.08 15.13 3.64
N ALA A 283 -12.24 15.63 4.55
CA ALA A 283 -11.54 16.89 4.40
C ALA A 283 -10.55 16.88 3.22
N PHE A 284 -9.70 15.86 3.13
CA PHE A 284 -8.67 15.77 2.08
C PHE A 284 -9.25 15.58 0.66
N TYR A 285 -10.34 14.81 0.56
CA TYR A 285 -11.04 14.54 -0.71
C TYR A 285 -12.20 15.52 -0.97
N GLY A 286 -12.31 16.62 -0.22
CA GLY A 286 -13.22 17.74 -0.50
C GLY A 286 -12.96 18.36 -1.87
N TYR A 287 -13.99 18.88 -2.55
CA TYR A 287 -13.79 19.51 -3.88
C TYR A 287 -12.79 20.68 -3.86
N GLY A 288 -12.88 21.55 -2.84
CA GLY A 288 -11.91 22.64 -2.65
C GLY A 288 -10.49 22.13 -2.40
N SER A 289 -10.35 21.10 -1.56
CA SER A 289 -9.07 20.43 -1.28
C SER A 289 -8.46 19.80 -2.53
N ILE A 290 -9.26 19.13 -3.35
CA ILE A 290 -8.84 18.55 -4.62
C ILE A 290 -8.39 19.66 -5.59
N ALA A 291 -9.16 20.74 -5.71
CA ALA A 291 -8.80 21.87 -6.56
C ALA A 291 -7.49 22.53 -6.11
N ARG A 292 -7.30 22.75 -4.79
CA ARG A 292 -6.07 23.27 -4.21
C ARG A 292 -4.86 22.43 -4.59
N ARG A 293 -4.96 21.10 -4.47
CA ARG A 293 -3.87 20.17 -4.76
C ARG A 293 -3.63 19.98 -6.25
N ALA A 294 -4.66 20.13 -7.09
CA ALA A 294 -4.52 20.09 -8.55
C ALA A 294 -3.54 21.15 -9.07
N LEU A 295 -3.35 22.26 -8.33
CA LEU A 295 -2.45 23.35 -8.69
C LEU A 295 -0.95 23.03 -8.52
N GLU A 296 -0.55 21.78 -8.27
CA GLU A 296 0.87 21.39 -8.23
C GLU A 296 1.45 21.26 -9.65
N PRO A 297 2.27 22.23 -10.12
CA PRO A 297 2.70 22.29 -11.52
C PRO A 297 3.72 21.21 -11.88
N ARG A 298 4.44 20.65 -10.91
CA ARG A 298 5.48 19.65 -11.21
C ARG A 298 4.92 18.25 -11.38
N THR A 299 3.75 17.97 -10.80
CA THR A 299 3.13 16.64 -10.84
C THR A 299 1.67 16.72 -11.29
N ASN A 300 0.76 17.12 -10.40
CA ASN A 300 -0.69 16.96 -10.54
C ASN A 300 -1.25 17.65 -11.80
N CYS A 301 -0.79 18.86 -12.14
CA CYS A 301 -1.17 19.57 -13.36
C CYS A 301 -0.04 19.77 -14.37
N ARG A 302 1.05 18.99 -14.26
CA ARG A 302 2.20 19.07 -15.19
C ARG A 302 1.79 18.95 -16.67
N SER A 303 0.75 18.17 -16.94
CA SER A 303 0.19 17.97 -18.28
C SER A 303 -1.29 17.60 -18.19
N LEU A 304 -2.01 17.68 -19.31
CA LEU A 304 -3.41 17.22 -19.37
C LEU A 304 -3.56 15.74 -18.97
N ALA A 305 -2.59 14.90 -19.31
CA ALA A 305 -2.59 13.50 -18.91
C ALA A 305 -2.45 13.32 -17.39
N HIS A 306 -1.55 14.07 -16.75
CA HIS A 306 -1.39 14.03 -15.28
C HIS A 306 -2.63 14.59 -14.59
N LEU A 307 -3.19 15.68 -15.10
CA LEU A 307 -4.41 16.27 -14.55
C LEU A 307 -5.61 15.32 -14.67
N ALA A 308 -5.73 14.61 -15.79
CA ALA A 308 -6.77 13.60 -15.98
C ALA A 308 -6.61 12.43 -15.00
N VAL A 309 -5.38 11.93 -14.79
CA VAL A 309 -5.09 10.89 -13.78
C VAL A 309 -5.40 11.40 -12.37
N PHE A 310 -4.96 12.62 -12.06
CA PHE A 310 -5.20 13.29 -10.78
C PHE A 310 -6.69 13.40 -10.47
N LEU A 311 -7.46 14.03 -11.36
CA LEU A 311 -8.90 14.24 -11.19
C LEU A 311 -9.65 12.92 -11.18
N GLY A 312 -9.32 12.00 -12.10
CA GLY A 312 -9.91 10.67 -12.17
C GLY A 312 -9.79 9.97 -10.83
N ALA A 313 -8.56 9.74 -10.36
CA ALA A 313 -8.31 9.01 -9.12
C ALA A 313 -8.90 9.71 -7.89
N ASN A 314 -8.82 11.04 -7.79
CA ASN A 314 -9.42 11.77 -6.66
C ASN A 314 -10.96 11.71 -6.66
N MET A 315 -11.61 11.72 -7.83
CA MET A 315 -13.06 11.51 -7.93
C MET A 315 -13.46 10.08 -7.56
N ILE A 316 -12.65 9.08 -7.96
CA ILE A 316 -12.82 7.69 -7.52
C ILE A 316 -12.77 7.62 -5.99
N SER A 317 -11.66 8.07 -5.39
CA SER A 317 -11.46 8.01 -3.94
C SER A 317 -12.55 8.77 -3.18
N ARG A 318 -12.98 9.94 -3.68
CA ARG A 318 -14.07 10.72 -3.09
C ARG A 318 -15.39 9.95 -3.07
N ARG A 319 -15.76 9.29 -4.18
CA ARG A 319 -17.01 8.50 -4.26
C ARG A 319 -16.94 7.25 -3.39
N GLU A 320 -15.76 6.68 -3.22
CA GLU A 320 -15.55 5.44 -2.45
C GLU A 320 -15.46 5.65 -0.94
N LEU A 321 -15.33 6.90 -0.45
CA LEU A 321 -15.10 7.25 0.96
C LEU A 321 -15.93 6.45 1.97
N GLN A 322 -17.21 6.22 1.67
CA GLN A 322 -18.14 5.54 2.56
C GLN A 322 -18.60 4.17 2.05
N SER A 323 -18.16 3.74 0.86
CA SER A 323 -18.64 2.52 0.20
C SER A 323 -18.39 1.22 0.98
N LYS A 324 -17.44 1.25 1.93
CA LYS A 324 -17.02 0.10 2.73
C LYS A 324 -17.26 0.28 4.23
N LEU A 325 -17.46 1.51 4.71
CA LEU A 325 -17.53 1.81 6.13
C LEU A 325 -18.76 1.14 6.74
N GLY A 326 -18.61 0.52 7.92
CA GLY A 326 -19.74 -0.07 8.64
C GLY A 326 -20.20 -1.42 8.10
N ARG A 327 -19.48 -2.04 7.14
CA ARG A 327 -19.84 -3.34 6.57
C ARG A 327 -19.19 -4.49 7.33
N ALA A 328 -19.90 -5.62 7.45
CA ALA A 328 -19.32 -6.84 7.99
C ALA A 328 -18.27 -7.43 7.04
N LEU A 329 -17.19 -7.98 7.61
CA LEU A 329 -16.18 -8.70 6.83
C LEU A 329 -16.80 -9.93 6.16
N GLY A 330 -16.49 -10.14 4.89
CA GLY A 330 -17.03 -11.27 4.12
C GLY A 330 -18.51 -11.15 3.75
N SER A 331 -19.15 -9.99 3.95
CA SER A 331 -20.53 -9.77 3.49
C SER A 331 -20.66 -9.95 1.97
N ALA A 332 -21.65 -10.74 1.55
CA ALA A 332 -21.92 -11.04 0.14
C ALA A 332 -22.59 -9.87 -0.62
N GLU A 333 -22.98 -8.82 0.09
CA GLU A 333 -23.50 -7.61 -0.51
C GLU A 333 -22.49 -7.03 -1.52
N PRO A 334 -22.91 -6.71 -2.76
CA PRO A 334 -22.01 -6.10 -3.73
C PRO A 334 -21.48 -4.78 -3.18
N LEU A 335 -20.19 -4.50 -3.38
CA LEU A 335 -19.69 -3.14 -3.24
C LEU A 335 -20.46 -2.26 -4.21
N ALA A 336 -21.04 -1.15 -3.73
CA ALA A 336 -21.55 -0.11 -4.60
C ALA A 336 -20.36 0.56 -5.31
N LEU A 337 -19.85 -0.10 -6.37
CA LEU A 337 -18.73 0.39 -7.15
C LEU A 337 -19.25 1.45 -8.12
N PRO A 338 -18.79 2.71 -8.03
CA PRO A 338 -19.35 3.81 -8.80
C PRO A 338 -19.05 3.76 -10.32
N PHE A 339 -18.40 2.70 -10.82
CA PHE A 339 -17.96 2.53 -12.21
C PHE A 339 -18.62 1.38 -12.96
N LEU A 340 -19.50 0.61 -12.31
CA LEU A 340 -20.26 -0.42 -12.97
C LEU A 340 -21.71 0.08 -13.13
N PRO A 341 -22.24 0.20 -14.37
CA PRO A 341 -23.68 0.36 -14.54
C PRO A 341 -24.36 -0.84 -13.87
N ARG A 342 -25.49 -0.56 -13.19
CA ARG A 342 -26.33 -1.59 -12.56
C ARG A 342 -26.90 -2.56 -13.59
#